data_AF-E8QG65-F1
#
_entry.id   AF-E8QG65-F1
#
_cell.length_a   1.000
_cell.length_b   1.000
_cell.length_c   1.000
_cell.angle_alpha   90.00
_cell.angle_beta   90.00
_cell.angle_gamma   90.00
#
_symmetry.space_group_name_H-M   'P 1'
#
loop_
_entity.id
_entity.type
_entity.pdbx_description
1 polymer ?
#
loop_
_entity_poly.entity_id
_entity_poly.type
_entity_poly.pdbx_seq_one_letter_code
_entity_poly.pdbx_strand_id
1 'polypeptide(L)'
;MEFAPMLLATANNSIGDKNKHVSLEYLIKLFMDKKTTNLSDIDKYVIDTIQTEATKQEIEWFSQDYHVPMENIKHVLSINPYQ
;
A
#
# COMPACT_ATOMS: atom_id res chain seq x y z
N MET A 1 -17.14 0.25 -14.94
CA MET A 1 -15.86 0.89 -14.64
C MET A 1 -15.36 0.19 -13.40
N GLU A 2 -14.31 -0.61 -13.50
CA GLU A 2 -13.71 -1.23 -12.31
C GLU A 2 -13.19 -0.10 -11.43
N PHE A 3 -13.76 0.02 -10.23
CA PHE A 3 -13.36 1.05 -9.28
C PHE A 3 -12.08 0.56 -8.60
N ALA A 4 -10.95 1.15 -8.95
CA ALA A 4 -9.71 0.95 -8.20
C ALA A 4 -9.85 1.67 -6.85
N PRO A 5 -9.50 1.03 -5.73
CA PRO A 5 -9.59 1.68 -4.44
C PRO A 5 -8.65 2.87 -4.39
N MET A 6 -9.08 3.93 -3.72
CA MET A 6 -8.35 5.19 -3.67
C MET A 6 -6.93 5.00 -3.12
N LEU A 7 -6.73 4.12 -2.13
CA LEU A 7 -5.41 3.77 -1.61
C LEU A 7 -4.47 3.17 -2.68
N LEU A 8 -4.99 2.38 -3.62
CA LEU A 8 -4.20 1.83 -4.73
C LEU A 8 -3.83 2.92 -5.74
N ALA A 9 -4.72 3.89 -5.96
CA ALA A 9 -4.40 5.06 -6.77
C ALA A 9 -3.30 5.89 -6.10
N THR A 10 -3.40 6.14 -4.79
CA THR A 10 -2.36 6.81 -3.99
C THR A 10 -1.02 6.08 -4.10
N ALA A 11 -0.99 4.76 -3.92
CA ALA A 11 0.23 3.96 -4.05
C ALA A 11 0.88 4.02 -5.44
N ASN A 12 0.13 4.36 -6.49
CA ASN A 12 0.61 4.46 -7.87
C ASN A 12 0.75 5.92 -8.35
N ASN A 13 0.47 6.92 -7.51
CA ASN A 13 0.26 8.33 -7.90
C ASN A 13 1.49 8.95 -8.58
N SER A 14 2.70 8.49 -8.25
CA SER A 14 3.96 8.99 -8.85
C SER A 14 4.67 7.99 -9.78
N ILE A 15 4.02 6.87 -10.13
CA ILE A 15 4.56 5.92 -11.12
C ILE A 15 4.05 6.32 -12.51
N GLY A 16 4.88 7.04 -13.27
CA GLY A 16 4.51 7.53 -14.61
C GLY A 16 4.33 6.41 -15.66
N ASP A 17 5.05 5.29 -15.52
CA ASP A 17 4.89 4.12 -16.38
C ASP A 17 3.85 3.17 -15.78
N LYS A 18 2.65 3.14 -16.38
CA LYS A 18 1.53 2.30 -15.93
C LYS A 18 1.86 0.81 -15.90
N ASN A 19 2.83 0.33 -16.70
CA ASN A 19 3.25 -1.07 -16.67
C ASN A 19 4.01 -1.43 -15.39
N LYS A 20 4.42 -0.42 -14.61
CA LYS A 20 5.07 -0.57 -13.31
C LYS A 20 4.14 -0.31 -12.13
N HIS A 21 2.85 -0.05 -12.40
CA HIS A 21 1.87 0.08 -11.33
C HIS A 21 1.76 -1.24 -10.56
N VAL A 22 1.69 -1.13 -9.24
CA VAL A 22 1.35 -2.28 -8.41
C VAL A 22 -0.13 -2.60 -8.57
N SER A 23 -0.46 -3.89 -8.53
CA SER A 23 -1.85 -4.33 -8.57
C SER A 23 -2.51 -4.27 -7.19
N LEU A 24 -3.82 -4.44 -7.15
CA LEU A 24 -4.55 -4.59 -5.90
C LEU A 24 -4.06 -5.80 -5.09
N GLU A 25 -3.84 -6.94 -5.75
CA GLU A 25 -3.36 -8.17 -5.13
C GLU A 25 -1.96 -7.98 -4.52
N TYR A 26 -1.10 -7.20 -5.20
CA TYR A 26 0.20 -6.82 -4.66
C TYR A 26 0.05 -6.08 -3.33
N LEU A 27 -0.81 -5.05 -3.31
CA LEU A 27 -1.00 -4.20 -2.14
C LEU A 27 -1.63 -4.98 -0.97
N ILE A 28 -2.62 -5.83 -1.24
CA ILE A 28 -3.20 -6.74 -0.25
C ILE A 28 -2.12 -7.66 0.31
N LYS A 29 -1.32 -8.28 -0.56
CA LYS A 29 -0.25 -9.20 -0.15
C LYS A 29 0.81 -8.51 0.70
N LEU A 30 1.21 -7.30 0.33
CA LEU A 30 2.16 -6.50 1.11
C LEU A 30 1.70 -6.34 2.57
N PHE A 31 0.42 -6.03 2.77
CA PHE A 31 -0.15 -5.91 4.12
C PHE A 31 -0.34 -7.27 4.81
N MET A 32 -0.81 -8.29 4.09
CA MET A 32 -1.07 -9.62 4.66
C MET A 32 0.20 -10.37 5.06
N ASP A 33 1.24 -10.30 4.25
CA ASP A 33 2.54 -10.94 4.52
C ASP A 33 3.30 -10.24 5.65
N LYS A 34 2.88 -9.04 6.05
CA LYS A 34 3.54 -8.22 7.08
C LYS A 34 5.04 -8.10 6.80
N LYS A 35 5.40 -7.93 5.52
CA LYS A 35 6.80 -7.92 5.12
C LYS A 35 7.47 -6.68 5.70
N THR A 36 8.39 -6.89 6.64
CA THR A 36 9.12 -5.82 7.34
C THR A 36 10.63 -5.88 7.14
N THR A 37 11.13 -6.90 6.44
CA THR A 37 12.55 -7.09 6.10
C THR A 37 12.68 -7.45 4.62
N ASN A 38 13.88 -7.24 4.05
CA ASN A 38 14.16 -7.52 2.63
C ASN A 38 13.16 -6.83 1.69
N LEU A 39 12.77 -5.60 2.00
CA LEU A 39 11.88 -4.79 1.18
C LEU A 39 12.55 -4.53 -0.16
N SER A 40 11.83 -4.86 -1.23
CA SER A 40 12.23 -4.45 -2.58
C SER A 40 12.07 -2.95 -2.74
N ASP A 41 12.69 -2.35 -3.76
CA ASP A 41 12.55 -0.91 -4.00
C ASP A 41 11.08 -0.50 -4.23
N ILE A 42 10.27 -1.38 -4.82
CA ILE A 42 8.84 -1.15 -4.99
C ILE A 42 8.07 -1.25 -3.66
N ASP A 43 8.43 -2.17 -2.75
CA ASP A 43 7.84 -2.23 -1.41
C ASP A 43 8.11 -0.90 -0.67
N LYS A 44 9.36 -0.45 -0.70
CA LYS A 44 9.80 0.78 -0.02
C LYS A 44 9.03 1.99 -0.54
N TYR A 45 8.95 2.12 -1.87
CA TYR A 45 8.22 3.19 -2.53
C TYR A 45 6.73 3.21 -2.14
N VAL A 46 6.05 2.06 -2.20
CA VAL A 46 4.62 1.95 -1.88
C VAL A 46 4.37 2.33 -0.41
N ILE A 47 5.20 1.83 0.50
CA ILE A 47 5.07 2.12 1.94
C ILE A 47 5.28 3.61 2.22
N ASP A 48 6.36 4.20 1.70
CA ASP A 48 6.68 5.62 1.86
C ASP A 48 5.58 6.53 1.29
N THR A 49 5.07 6.19 0.10
CA THR A 49 4.00 6.93 -0.57
C THR A 49 2.71 6.88 0.25
N ILE A 50 2.32 5.71 0.77
CA ILE A 50 1.12 5.59 1.61
C ILE A 50 1.31 6.32 2.95
N GLN A 51 2.50 6.26 3.56
CA GLN A 51 2.79 6.97 4.80
C GLN A 51 2.68 8.50 4.67
N THR A 52 3.01 9.04 3.50
CA THR A 52 3.10 10.48 3.27
C THR A 52 1.88 11.08 2.60
N GLU A 53 1.22 10.33 1.71
CA GLU A 53 0.13 10.85 0.86
C GLU A 53 -1.25 10.29 1.23
N ALA A 54 -1.34 9.08 1.80
CA ALA A 54 -2.65 8.46 2.02
C ALA A 54 -3.40 9.09 3.19
N THR A 55 -4.71 9.25 3.02
CA THR A 55 -5.57 9.69 4.11
C THR A 55 -5.93 8.52 5.03
N LYS A 56 -6.28 8.82 6.28
CA LYS A 56 -6.78 7.79 7.22
C LYS A 56 -8.03 7.09 6.68
N GLN A 57 -8.89 7.84 5.99
CA GLN A 57 -10.14 7.33 5.43
C GLN A 57 -9.89 6.33 4.29
N GLU A 58 -8.91 6.60 3.43
CA GLU A 58 -8.49 5.66 2.38
C GLU A 58 -8.03 4.33 2.98
N ILE A 59 -7.25 4.39 4.06
CA ILE A 59 -6.74 3.22 4.77
C ILE A 59 -7.87 2.43 5.44
N GLU A 60 -8.81 3.13 6.09
CA GLU A 60 -9.97 2.53 6.75
C GLU A 60 -10.90 1.83 5.75
N TRP A 61 -11.23 2.49 4.64
CA TRP A 61 -12.03 1.90 3.57
C TRP A 61 -11.33 0.70 2.94
N PHE A 62 -10.03 0.80 2.65
CA PHE A 62 -9.28 -0.33 2.11
C PHE A 62 -9.29 -1.54 3.05
N SER A 63 -9.12 -1.31 4.36
CA SER A 63 -9.19 -2.38 5.37
C SER A 63 -10.56 -3.07 5.38
N GLN A 64 -11.65 -2.30 5.29
CA GLN A 64 -13.01 -2.81 5.33
C GLN A 64 -13.37 -3.55 4.04
N ASP A 65 -13.15 -2.92 2.89
CA ASP A 65 -13.58 -3.40 1.56
C ASP A 65 -12.81 -4.65 1.12
N TYR A 66 -11.53 -4.76 1.50
CA TYR A 66 -10.67 -5.90 1.11
C TYR A 66 -10.37 -6.84 2.27
N HIS A 67 -11.02 -6.65 3.41
CA HIS A 67 -10.88 -7.50 4.61
C HIS A 67 -9.43 -7.69 5.07
N VAL A 68 -8.58 -6.67 4.87
CA VAL A 68 -7.21 -6.65 5.37
C VAL A 68 -7.24 -6.15 6.82
N PRO A 69 -6.77 -6.92 7.81
CA PRO A 69 -6.80 -6.48 9.20
C PRO A 69 -6.04 -5.17 9.40
N MET A 70 -6.67 -4.20 10.06
CA MET A 70 -6.11 -2.87 10.28
C MET A 70 -4.77 -2.92 11.02
N GLU A 71 -4.58 -3.89 11.93
CA GLU A 71 -3.30 -4.08 12.62
C GLU A 71 -2.16 -4.45 11.66
N ASN A 72 -2.46 -5.17 10.57
CA ASN A 72 -1.47 -5.53 9.57
C ASN A 72 -1.02 -4.29 8.78
N ILE A 73 -1.98 -3.47 8.36
CA ILE A 73 -1.71 -2.21 7.66
C ILE A 73 -0.88 -1.30 8.55
N LYS A 74 -1.31 -1.08 9.81
CA LYS A 74 -0.57 -0.27 10.78
C LYS A 74 0.84 -0.79 11.03
N HIS A 75 1.02 -2.12 11.09
CA HIS A 75 2.33 -2.71 11.29
C HIS A 75 3.27 -2.40 10.12
N VAL A 76 2.82 -2.65 8.89
CA VAL A 76 3.62 -2.33 7.68
C VAL A 76 3.90 -0.82 7.60
N LEU A 77 2.90 0.02 7.83
CA LEU A 77 3.06 1.49 7.79
C LEU A 77 3.81 2.07 9.01
N SER A 78 4.22 1.25 9.98
CA SER A 78 5.06 1.69 11.11
C SER A 78 6.56 1.58 10.83
N ILE A 79 6.97 0.90 9.75
CA ILE A 79 8.37 0.69 9.43
C ILE A 79 8.96 1.92 8.72
N ASN A 80 10.26 2.16 8.90
CA ASN A 80 10.98 3.08 8.03
C ASN A 80 11.53 2.30 6.81
N PRO A 81 11.04 2.57 5.59
CA PRO A 81 11.38 1.76 4.41
C PRO A 81 12.84 1.88 3.95
N TYR A 82 13.58 2.90 4.40
CA TYR A 82 14.96 3.18 3.96
C TYR A 82 16.01 3.02 5.07
N GLN A 83 15.72 2.23 6.11
CA GLN A 83 16.72 1.84 7.11
C GLN A 83 17.78 0.87 6.58
#